data_AF-A0AAW9I6R5-F1
#
_entry.id   AF-A0AAW9I6R5-F1
#
_cell.length_a   1.000
_cell.length_b   1.000
_cell.length_c   1.000
_cell.angle_alpha   90.00
_cell.angle_beta   90.00
_cell.angle_gamma   90.00
#
_symmetry.space_group_name_H-M   'P 1'
#
loop_
_entity.id
_entity.type
_entity.pdbx_description
1 polymer ?
#
loop_
_entity_poly.entity_id
_entity_poly.type
_entity_poly.pdbx_seq_one_letter_code
_entity_poly.pdbx_strand_id
1 'polypeptide(L)'
;MMVLRTKKQIETEVKEVDIMEIKRYMDIKNYLVSIWGIINPNGEHQAIANPIGVKVAYNTLVGLENELIGVELIYGDIDLDNIFNGTYTNFSEEFILKTSNNTAYLHKEFEKIQSLEELDKVYPYDERKKRSLELQQEILKLTETNVKLQKINPSLVKQNEEKLKELRVEYNSLEETLNLKMKDELRFKIFSYADMELRETKNKVEEYRIYLEKLLRKMGEE
;
A
#
# COMPACT_ATOMS: atom_id res chain seq x y z
N MET A 1 21.29 34.01 34.51
CA MET A 1 21.12 34.60 33.18
C MET A 1 20.38 33.60 32.32
N MET A 2 19.10 33.84 32.04
CA MET A 2 18.29 32.99 31.16
C MET A 2 18.48 33.50 29.73
N VAL A 3 19.16 32.72 28.88
CA VAL A 3 19.34 33.08 27.47
C VAL A 3 18.05 32.74 26.75
N LEU A 4 17.21 33.75 26.50
CA LEU A 4 16.05 33.65 25.63
C LEU A 4 16.57 33.49 24.18
N ARG A 5 16.52 32.25 23.67
CA ARG A 5 16.79 31.98 22.26
C ARG A 5 15.67 32.60 21.43
N THR A 6 16.04 33.24 20.33
CA THR A 6 15.07 33.88 19.42
C THR A 6 14.34 32.83 18.59
N LYS A 7 13.08 33.09 18.19
CA LYS A 7 12.28 32.20 17.29
C LYS A 7 13.08 31.75 16.06
N LYS A 8 13.88 32.66 15.51
CA LYS A 8 14.79 32.40 14.38
C LYS A 8 15.84 31.33 14.68
N GLN A 9 16.41 31.30 15.89
CA GLN A 9 17.37 30.28 16.31
C GLN A 9 16.73 28.90 16.52
N ILE A 10 15.45 28.85 16.89
CA ILE A 10 14.67 27.60 16.97
C ILE A 10 14.32 27.11 15.56
N GLU A 11 14.00 28.02 14.63
CA GLU A 11 13.74 27.71 13.22
C GLU A 11 14.99 27.24 12.46
N THR A 12 16.20 27.65 12.85
CA THR A 12 17.45 27.20 12.20
C THR A 12 17.96 25.85 12.72
N GLU A 13 17.50 25.38 13.89
CA GLU A 13 17.85 24.05 14.44
C GLU A 13 16.94 22.93 13.90
N VAL A 14 15.81 23.27 13.26
CA VAL A 14 15.09 22.33 12.39
C VAL A 14 15.92 22.23 11.12
N LYS A 15 16.81 21.22 11.06
CA LYS A 15 17.46 20.83 9.81
C LYS A 15 16.38 20.85 8.73
N GLU A 16 16.53 21.70 7.71
CA GLU A 16 15.86 21.51 6.43
C GLU A 16 16.24 20.09 5.99
N VAL A 17 15.36 19.13 6.26
CA VAL A 17 15.45 17.81 5.67
C VAL A 17 15.11 18.08 4.22
N ASP A 18 16.11 18.04 3.35
CA ASP A 18 15.91 18.17 1.91
C ASP A 18 14.95 17.04 1.49
N ILE A 19 13.70 17.40 1.21
CA ILE A 19 12.66 16.44 0.85
C ILE A 19 12.96 16.04 -0.59
N MET A 20 13.36 14.79 -0.80
CA MET A 20 13.60 14.27 -2.13
C MET A 20 12.36 14.46 -3.02
N GLU A 21 12.54 15.08 -4.19
CA GLU A 21 11.49 15.16 -5.19
C GLU A 21 11.29 13.80 -5.89
N ILE A 22 10.04 13.46 -6.25
CA ILE A 22 9.75 12.19 -6.95
C ILE A 22 10.53 12.06 -8.26
N LYS A 23 10.76 13.19 -8.95
CA LYS A 23 11.54 13.23 -10.19
C LYS A 23 12.97 12.73 -9.95
N ARG A 24 13.60 13.18 -8.87
CA ARG A 24 14.95 12.74 -8.48
C ARG A 24 14.97 11.25 -8.18
N TYR A 25 13.97 10.74 -7.47
CA TYR A 25 13.83 9.31 -7.23
C TYR A 25 13.70 8.50 -8.54
N MET A 26 12.90 8.98 -9.50
CA MET A 26 12.78 8.33 -10.80
C MET A 26 14.08 8.36 -11.61
N ASP A 27 14.84 9.46 -11.54
CA ASP A 27 16.16 9.56 -12.16
C ASP A 27 17.14 8.53 -11.56
N ILE A 28 17.09 8.30 -10.25
CA ILE A 28 17.86 7.24 -9.57
C ILE A 28 17.49 5.86 -10.12
N LYS A 29 16.19 5.55 -10.24
CA LYS A 29 15.75 4.28 -10.82
C LYS A 29 16.23 4.09 -12.25
N ASN A 30 16.13 5.13 -13.07
CA ASN A 30 16.61 5.10 -14.46
C ASN A 30 18.13 4.89 -14.52
N TYR A 31 18.87 5.53 -13.63
CA TYR A 31 20.32 5.35 -13.52
C TYR A 31 20.69 3.90 -13.18
N LEU A 32 20.02 3.29 -12.20
CA LEU A 32 20.23 1.88 -11.84
C LEU A 32 20.04 0.94 -13.03
N VAL A 33 19.04 1.20 -13.87
CA VAL A 33 18.82 0.44 -15.11
C VAL A 33 19.93 0.71 -16.13
N SER A 34 20.35 1.98 -16.28
CA SER A 34 21.36 2.38 -17.28
C SER A 34 22.73 1.75 -17.05
N ILE A 35 23.09 1.48 -15.79
CA ILE A 35 24.39 0.88 -15.43
C ILE A 35 24.38 -0.65 -15.44
N TRP A 36 23.26 -1.29 -15.83
CA TRP A 36 23.11 -2.76 -15.83
C TRP A 36 24.27 -3.49 -16.50
N GLY A 37 24.80 -2.97 -17.61
CA GLY A 37 25.93 -3.58 -18.32
C GLY A 37 27.22 -3.68 -17.49
N ILE A 38 27.43 -2.75 -16.55
CA ILE A 38 28.62 -2.71 -15.69
C ILE A 38 28.41 -3.55 -14.42
N ILE A 39 27.19 -3.55 -13.87
CA ILE A 39 26.88 -4.24 -12.61
C ILE A 39 26.47 -5.70 -12.80
N ASN A 40 26.26 -6.16 -14.04
CA ASN A 40 25.85 -7.53 -14.33
C ASN A 40 27.01 -8.51 -14.11
N PRO A 41 26.92 -9.45 -13.14
CA PRO A 41 28.01 -10.39 -12.85
C PRO A 41 28.36 -11.31 -14.03
N ASN A 42 27.39 -11.63 -14.89
CA ASN A 42 27.63 -12.45 -16.08
C ASN A 42 28.39 -11.68 -17.18
N GLY A 43 28.45 -10.35 -17.06
CA GLY A 43 29.15 -9.43 -17.95
C GLY A 43 30.44 -8.87 -17.37
N GLU A 44 31.01 -9.46 -16.30
CA GLU A 44 32.15 -8.90 -15.56
C GLU A 44 33.32 -8.44 -16.45
N HIS A 45 33.61 -9.16 -17.54
CA HIS A 45 34.64 -8.80 -18.53
C HIS A 45 34.44 -7.41 -19.15
N GLN A 46 33.19 -6.96 -19.34
CA GLN A 46 32.86 -5.63 -19.88
C GLN A 46 33.19 -4.53 -18.86
N ALA A 47 32.94 -4.79 -17.58
CA ALA A 47 33.30 -3.89 -16.49
C ALA A 47 34.82 -3.80 -16.32
N ILE A 48 35.53 -4.94 -16.37
CA ILE A 48 37.01 -4.99 -16.29
C ILE A 48 37.67 -4.23 -17.46
N ALA A 49 37.08 -4.31 -18.66
CA ALA A 49 37.57 -3.58 -19.82
C ALA A 49 37.35 -2.05 -19.73
N ASN A 50 36.56 -1.57 -18.77
CA ASN A 50 36.24 -0.15 -18.59
C ASN A 50 36.36 0.29 -17.10
N PRO A 51 37.58 0.32 -16.54
CA PRO A 51 37.80 0.68 -15.14
C PRO A 51 37.37 2.11 -14.80
N ILE A 52 37.50 3.05 -15.74
CA ILE A 52 37.04 4.44 -15.57
C ILE A 52 35.51 4.47 -15.38
N GLY A 53 34.77 3.75 -16.23
CA GLY A 53 33.31 3.64 -16.13
C GLY A 53 32.86 3.03 -14.80
N VAL A 54 33.56 1.97 -14.33
CA VAL A 54 33.32 1.36 -13.03
C VAL A 54 33.52 2.36 -11.89
N LYS A 55 34.62 3.12 -11.90
CA LYS A 55 34.94 4.11 -10.86
C LYS A 55 33.92 5.24 -10.79
N VAL A 56 33.53 5.77 -11.95
CA VAL A 56 32.47 6.79 -12.04
C VAL A 56 31.14 6.25 -11.51
N ALA A 57 30.78 5.03 -11.89
CA ALA A 57 29.54 4.42 -11.44
C ALA A 57 29.53 4.15 -9.93
N TYR A 58 30.63 3.66 -9.38
CA TYR A 58 30.82 3.46 -7.94
C TYR A 58 30.66 4.77 -7.16
N ASN A 59 31.37 5.83 -7.53
CA ASN A 59 31.29 7.12 -6.85
C ASN A 59 29.87 7.71 -6.91
N THR A 60 29.19 7.51 -8.05
CA THR A 60 27.79 7.94 -8.19
C THR A 60 26.89 7.17 -7.23
N LEU A 61 27.03 5.84 -7.12
CA LEU A 61 26.24 5.01 -6.21
C LEU A 61 26.48 5.37 -4.73
N VAL A 62 27.71 5.71 -4.34
CA VAL A 62 28.01 6.24 -2.99
C VAL A 62 27.23 7.53 -2.72
N GLY A 63 27.16 8.44 -3.71
CA GLY A 63 26.33 9.64 -3.61
C GLY A 63 24.85 9.31 -3.43
N LEU A 64 24.31 8.41 -4.26
CA LEU A 64 22.91 8.01 -4.23
C LEU A 64 22.51 7.29 -2.93
N GLU A 65 23.39 6.47 -2.36
CA GLU A 65 23.17 5.81 -1.07
C GLU A 65 22.98 6.84 0.05
N ASN A 66 23.83 7.87 0.07
CA ASN A 66 23.70 8.98 1.01
C ASN A 66 22.44 9.81 0.77
N GLU A 67 22.04 10.05 -0.48
CA GLU A 67 20.79 10.75 -0.81
C GLU A 67 19.56 9.97 -0.33
N LEU A 68 19.57 8.64 -0.44
CA LEU A 68 18.41 7.80 -0.10
C LEU A 68 18.32 7.44 1.39
N ILE A 69 19.38 7.62 2.18
CA ILE A 69 19.42 7.12 3.56
C ILE A 69 18.27 7.67 4.41
N GLY A 70 17.96 8.96 4.26
CA GLY A 70 16.91 9.66 5.01
C GLY A 70 15.53 9.69 4.33
N VAL A 71 15.38 9.10 3.14
CA VAL A 71 14.10 9.10 2.43
C VAL A 71 13.19 8.05 3.03
N GLU A 72 12.05 8.47 3.58
CA GLU A 72 11.07 7.59 4.18
C GLU A 72 9.66 7.98 3.73
N LEU A 73 8.77 6.99 3.67
CA LEU A 73 7.36 7.23 3.45
C LEU A 73 6.67 7.33 4.81
N ILE A 74 5.76 8.30 4.94
CA ILE A 74 5.03 8.54 6.18
C ILE A 74 3.63 7.95 6.02
N TYR A 75 3.35 6.87 6.77
CA TYR A 75 2.04 6.22 6.75
C TYR A 75 0.90 7.21 7.03
N GLY A 76 1.13 8.10 8.00
CA GLY A 76 0.23 9.17 8.46
C GLY A 76 -0.22 10.16 7.38
N ASP A 77 0.57 10.30 6.31
CA ASP A 77 0.36 11.30 5.26
C ASP A 77 -0.50 10.78 4.10
N ILE A 78 -0.83 9.50 4.09
CA ILE A 78 -1.57 8.87 2.99
C ILE A 78 -3.07 9.14 3.13
N ASP A 79 -3.61 9.97 2.25
CA ASP A 79 -5.04 10.06 1.99
C ASP A 79 -5.42 9.17 0.79
N LEU A 80 -6.31 8.21 1.03
CA LEU A 80 -6.80 7.31 -0.01
C LEU A 80 -7.59 8.04 -1.09
N ASP A 81 -8.34 9.08 -0.73
CA ASP A 81 -9.12 9.86 -1.68
C ASP A 81 -8.18 10.57 -2.67
N ASN A 82 -7.05 11.10 -2.20
CA ASN A 82 -6.02 11.67 -3.08
C ASN A 82 -5.44 10.61 -4.03
N ILE A 83 -4.97 9.48 -3.48
CA ILE A 83 -4.36 8.40 -4.26
C ILE A 83 -5.29 7.89 -5.36
N PHE A 84 -6.55 7.61 -5.05
CA PHE A 84 -7.46 7.02 -6.03
C PHE A 84 -8.06 8.04 -7.01
N ASN A 85 -8.06 9.34 -6.67
CA ASN A 85 -8.41 10.42 -7.61
C ASN A 85 -7.21 10.93 -8.43
N GLY A 86 -6.01 10.38 -8.22
CA GLY A 86 -4.81 10.76 -8.95
C GLY A 86 -4.23 12.12 -8.54
N THR A 87 -4.55 12.59 -7.33
CA THR A 87 -4.03 13.83 -6.74
C THR A 87 -3.08 13.54 -5.58
N TYR A 88 -2.27 14.51 -5.20
CA TYR A 88 -1.34 14.38 -4.07
C TYR A 88 -1.04 15.74 -3.45
N THR A 89 -0.67 15.70 -2.18
CA THR A 89 -0.34 16.87 -1.37
C THR A 89 1.04 16.77 -0.72
N ASN A 90 1.61 15.56 -0.70
CA ASN A 90 2.89 15.27 -0.08
C ASN A 90 3.69 14.23 -0.88
N PHE A 91 4.96 14.06 -0.52
CA PHE A 91 5.88 13.13 -1.17
C PHE A 91 5.40 11.67 -1.10
N SER A 92 4.84 11.22 0.02
CA SER A 92 4.40 9.83 0.18
C SER A 92 3.28 9.49 -0.81
N GLU A 93 2.32 10.40 -0.96
CA GLU A 93 1.21 10.27 -1.92
C GLU A 93 1.72 10.32 -3.37
N GLU A 94 2.58 11.28 -3.70
CA GLU A 94 3.17 11.39 -5.02
C GLU A 94 3.99 10.14 -5.37
N PHE A 95 4.75 9.62 -4.41
CA PHE A 95 5.54 8.40 -4.57
C PHE A 95 4.66 7.21 -4.92
N ILE A 96 3.58 6.98 -4.15
CA ILE A 96 2.63 5.90 -4.43
C ILE A 96 2.08 6.01 -5.85
N LEU A 97 1.63 7.20 -6.26
CA LEU A 97 1.03 7.41 -7.58
C LEU A 97 1.99 7.17 -8.74
N LYS A 98 3.27 7.53 -8.57
CA LYS A 98 4.25 7.49 -9.66
C LYS A 98 5.04 6.18 -9.74
N THR A 99 5.06 5.40 -8.67
CA THR A 99 5.90 4.19 -8.57
C THR A 99 5.09 2.91 -8.41
N SER A 100 3.92 2.97 -7.76
CA SER A 100 3.13 1.78 -7.45
C SER A 100 2.12 1.48 -8.54
N ASN A 101 2.42 0.46 -9.35
CA ASN A 101 1.44 -0.08 -10.32
C ASN A 101 0.24 -0.78 -9.64
N ASN A 102 0.27 -0.97 -8.32
CA ASN A 102 -0.70 -1.78 -7.59
C ASN A 102 -2.02 -1.03 -7.29
N THR A 103 -2.06 0.29 -7.46
CA THR A 103 -3.26 1.11 -7.22
C THR A 103 -4.43 0.68 -8.11
N ALA A 104 -4.17 0.23 -9.34
CA ALA A 104 -5.22 -0.23 -10.26
C ALA A 104 -6.02 -1.44 -9.73
N TYR A 105 -5.35 -2.41 -9.09
CA TYR A 105 -6.01 -3.59 -8.52
C TYR A 105 -6.78 -3.29 -7.23
N LEU A 106 -6.39 -2.21 -6.55
CA LEU A 106 -6.96 -1.79 -5.28
C LEU A 106 -8.13 -0.80 -5.45
N HIS A 107 -8.34 -0.26 -6.66
CA HIS A 107 -9.44 0.66 -6.94
C HIS A 107 -10.82 0.07 -6.64
N LYS A 108 -11.01 -1.23 -6.94
CA LYS A 108 -12.26 -1.94 -6.60
C LYS A 108 -12.49 -2.06 -5.09
N GLU A 109 -11.42 -2.16 -4.30
CA GLU A 109 -11.54 -2.17 -2.84
C GLU A 109 -11.95 -0.77 -2.34
N PHE A 110 -11.39 0.29 -2.95
CA PHE A 110 -11.76 1.67 -2.65
C PHE A 110 -13.22 2.01 -3.01
N GLU A 111 -13.69 1.63 -4.21
CA GLU A 111 -15.09 1.84 -4.63
C GLU A 111 -16.08 1.15 -3.67
N LYS A 112 -15.72 -0.03 -3.15
CA LYS A 112 -16.54 -0.73 -2.14
C LYS A 112 -16.60 0.06 -0.84
N ILE A 113 -15.49 0.62 -0.38
CA ILE A 113 -15.44 1.48 0.82
C ILE A 113 -16.36 2.69 0.61
N GLN A 114 -16.23 3.41 -0.51
CA GLN A 114 -17.08 4.57 -0.81
C GLN A 114 -18.57 4.19 -0.87
N SER A 115 -18.91 3.09 -1.53
CA SER A 115 -20.30 2.61 -1.62
C SER A 115 -20.91 2.33 -0.24
N LEU A 116 -20.09 1.87 0.71
CA LEU A 116 -20.53 1.58 2.07
C LEU A 116 -20.59 2.82 2.94
N GLU A 117 -19.68 3.77 2.76
CA GLU A 117 -19.79 5.09 3.39
C GLU A 117 -21.10 5.78 2.98
N GLU A 118 -21.52 5.66 1.71
CA GLU A 118 -22.83 6.12 1.26
C GLU A 118 -23.98 5.29 1.85
N LEU A 119 -23.84 3.96 1.91
CA LEU A 119 -24.84 3.09 2.54
C LEU A 119 -25.03 3.43 4.02
N ASP A 120 -23.97 3.79 4.74
CA ASP A 120 -24.03 4.14 6.16
C ASP A 120 -24.83 5.41 6.44
N LYS A 121 -24.89 6.34 5.47
CA LYS A 121 -25.71 7.55 5.57
C LYS A 121 -27.20 7.25 5.49
N VAL A 122 -27.60 6.22 4.74
CA VAL A 122 -29.02 5.90 4.47
C VAL A 122 -29.53 4.71 5.27
N TYR A 123 -28.66 3.79 5.66
CA TYR A 123 -28.99 2.60 6.44
C TYR A 123 -27.79 2.22 7.33
N PRO A 124 -27.63 2.84 8.52
CA PRO A 124 -26.41 2.74 9.33
C PRO A 124 -25.98 1.33 9.75
N TYR A 125 -24.68 1.15 9.98
CA TYR A 125 -24.07 -0.13 10.39
C TYR A 125 -24.79 -0.80 11.56
N ASP A 126 -25.12 -0.05 12.63
CA ASP A 126 -25.77 -0.61 13.81
C ASP A 126 -27.18 -1.12 13.51
N GLU A 127 -27.91 -0.45 12.61
CA GLU A 127 -29.23 -0.89 12.15
C GLU A 127 -29.12 -2.14 11.27
N ARG A 128 -28.17 -2.16 10.32
CA ARG A 128 -27.86 -3.33 9.48
C ARG A 128 -27.48 -4.54 10.33
N LYS A 129 -26.65 -4.33 11.34
CA LYS A 129 -26.21 -5.37 12.29
C LYS A 129 -27.37 -5.90 13.12
N LYS A 130 -28.22 -5.02 13.63
CA LYS A 130 -29.43 -5.41 14.35
C LYS A 130 -30.36 -6.24 13.45
N ARG A 131 -30.59 -5.81 12.21
CA ARG A 131 -31.42 -6.54 11.25
C ARG A 131 -30.82 -7.90 10.89
N SER A 132 -29.50 -8.00 10.72
CA SER A 132 -28.82 -9.28 10.49
C SER A 132 -29.10 -10.28 11.63
N LEU A 133 -29.00 -9.82 12.89
CA LEU A 133 -29.31 -10.65 14.07
C LEU A 133 -30.79 -11.07 14.13
N GLU A 134 -31.72 -10.17 13.80
CA GLU A 134 -33.14 -10.48 13.72
C GLU A 134 -33.43 -11.55 12.66
N LEU A 135 -32.87 -11.40 11.45
CA LEU A 135 -32.97 -12.37 10.37
C LEU A 135 -32.41 -13.73 10.76
N GLN A 136 -31.27 -13.76 11.46
CA GLN A 136 -30.68 -15.00 11.96
C GLN A 136 -31.66 -15.75 12.88
N GLN A 137 -32.32 -15.02 13.78
CA GLN A 137 -33.33 -15.59 14.68
C GLN A 137 -34.59 -16.05 13.94
N GLU A 138 -35.06 -15.27 12.96
CA GLU A 138 -36.22 -15.62 12.12
C GLU A 138 -35.96 -16.89 11.30
N ILE A 139 -34.80 -16.96 10.64
CA ILE A 139 -34.37 -18.13 9.87
C ILE A 139 -34.30 -19.36 10.77
N LEU A 140 -33.72 -19.24 11.98
CA LEU A 140 -33.63 -20.35 12.93
C LEU A 140 -35.02 -20.85 13.32
N LYS A 141 -35.90 -19.96 13.78
CA LYS A 141 -37.27 -20.31 14.20
C LYS A 141 -38.07 -20.97 13.08
N LEU A 142 -37.98 -20.44 11.85
CA LEU A 142 -38.73 -20.97 10.72
C LEU A 142 -38.17 -22.32 10.26
N THR A 143 -36.85 -22.51 10.33
CA THR A 143 -36.19 -23.80 10.06
C THR A 143 -36.64 -24.87 11.07
N GLU A 144 -36.63 -24.56 12.37
CA GLU A 144 -37.12 -25.47 13.42
C GLU A 144 -38.61 -25.81 13.26
N THR A 145 -39.41 -24.83 12.84
CA THR A 145 -40.84 -25.01 12.57
C THR A 145 -41.06 -25.96 11.40
N ASN A 146 -40.29 -25.82 10.31
CA ASN A 146 -40.36 -26.72 9.16
C ASN A 146 -40.02 -28.17 9.53
N VAL A 147 -39.00 -28.39 10.37
CA VAL A 147 -38.65 -29.75 10.85
C VAL A 147 -39.83 -30.42 11.56
N LYS A 148 -40.58 -29.67 12.38
CA LYS A 148 -41.77 -30.18 13.08
C LYS A 148 -42.94 -30.43 12.11
N LEU A 149 -43.11 -29.54 11.12
CA LEU A 149 -44.20 -29.60 10.15
C LEU A 149 -44.00 -30.63 9.03
N GLN A 150 -42.76 -31.11 8.80
CA GLN A 150 -42.41 -32.05 7.73
C GLN A 150 -43.35 -33.26 7.63
N LYS A 151 -43.77 -33.81 8.79
CA LYS A 151 -44.64 -34.99 8.87
C LYS A 151 -46.14 -34.64 8.97
N ILE A 152 -46.47 -33.37 9.22
CA ILE A 152 -47.83 -32.91 9.53
C ILE A 152 -48.44 -32.21 8.33
N ASN A 153 -47.71 -31.26 7.72
CA ASN A 153 -48.20 -30.45 6.61
C ASN A 153 -47.06 -30.10 5.63
N PRO A 154 -46.77 -31.00 4.67
CA PRO A 154 -45.72 -30.78 3.66
C PRO A 154 -45.96 -29.56 2.76
N SER A 155 -47.23 -29.17 2.53
CA SER A 155 -47.56 -27.99 1.71
C SER A 155 -47.11 -26.69 2.39
N LEU A 156 -47.34 -26.58 3.70
CA LEU A 156 -46.90 -25.44 4.50
C LEU A 156 -45.38 -25.36 4.61
N VAL A 157 -44.69 -26.50 4.63
CA VAL A 157 -43.21 -26.54 4.57
C VAL A 157 -42.71 -25.91 3.28
N LYS A 158 -43.32 -26.23 2.13
CA LYS A 158 -42.93 -25.67 0.83
C LYS A 158 -43.07 -24.14 0.79
N GLN A 159 -44.16 -23.60 1.35
CA GLN A 159 -44.35 -22.14 1.47
C GLN A 159 -43.30 -21.49 2.38
N ASN A 160 -42.99 -22.14 3.51
CA ASN A 160 -41.96 -21.67 4.43
C ASN A 160 -40.55 -21.76 3.84
N GLU A 161 -40.27 -22.71 2.93
CA GLU A 161 -39.00 -22.81 2.21
C GLU A 161 -38.79 -21.62 1.27
N GLU A 162 -39.83 -21.15 0.58
CA GLU A 162 -39.79 -19.94 -0.23
C GLU A 162 -39.45 -18.72 0.64
N LYS A 163 -40.12 -18.57 1.79
CA LYS A 163 -39.84 -17.51 2.75
C LYS A 163 -38.42 -17.61 3.35
N LEU A 164 -37.96 -18.82 3.68
CA LEU A 164 -36.58 -19.05 4.14
C LEU A 164 -35.56 -18.61 3.09
N LYS A 165 -35.84 -18.83 1.81
CA LYS A 165 -34.95 -18.40 0.72
C LYS A 165 -34.85 -16.88 0.68
N GLU A 166 -35.97 -16.16 0.77
CA GLU A 166 -35.99 -14.70 0.80
C GLU A 166 -35.22 -14.15 2.01
N LEU A 167 -35.48 -14.67 3.21
CA LEU A 167 -34.78 -14.26 4.43
C LEU A 167 -33.26 -14.50 4.35
N ARG A 168 -32.84 -15.62 3.75
CA ARG A 168 -31.40 -15.92 3.55
C ARG A 168 -30.75 -15.00 2.53
N VAL A 169 -31.47 -14.59 1.48
CA VAL A 169 -30.97 -13.62 0.50
C VAL A 169 -30.74 -12.27 1.19
N GLU A 170 -31.71 -11.79 1.97
CA GLU A 170 -31.57 -10.54 2.74
C GLU A 170 -30.41 -10.65 3.75
N TYR A 171 -30.33 -11.75 4.51
CA TYR A 171 -29.28 -11.99 5.48
C TYR A 171 -27.88 -11.96 4.84
N ASN A 172 -27.70 -12.71 3.75
CA ASN A 172 -26.41 -12.75 3.04
C ASN A 172 -26.03 -11.38 2.49
N SER A 173 -26.99 -10.62 1.94
CA SER A 173 -26.75 -9.26 1.47
C SER A 173 -26.31 -8.33 2.60
N LEU A 174 -26.89 -8.45 3.80
CA LEU A 174 -26.46 -7.65 4.95
C LEU A 174 -25.07 -8.07 5.44
N GLU A 175 -24.79 -9.37 5.55
CA GLU A 175 -23.48 -9.85 5.97
C GLU A 175 -22.34 -9.38 5.06
N GLU A 176 -22.56 -9.30 3.74
CA GLU A 176 -21.60 -8.72 2.79
C GLU A 176 -21.26 -7.26 3.11
N THR A 177 -22.21 -6.50 3.66
CA THR A 177 -22.02 -5.09 4.06
C THR A 177 -21.42 -4.92 5.45
N LEU A 178 -21.48 -5.95 6.30
CA LEU A 178 -20.98 -5.93 7.68
C LEU A 178 -19.53 -6.42 7.79
N ASN A 179 -19.07 -7.23 6.84
CA ASN A 179 -17.79 -7.93 6.91
C ASN A 179 -16.63 -7.14 6.30
N LEU A 180 -16.29 -5.95 6.82
CA LEU A 180 -15.19 -5.18 6.26
C LEU A 180 -14.23 -4.56 7.25
N LYS A 181 -12.96 -4.63 6.84
CA LYS A 181 -11.81 -3.96 7.41
C LYS A 181 -11.59 -2.69 6.58
N MET A 182 -11.89 -1.53 7.17
CA MET A 182 -12.67 -0.51 6.47
C MET A 182 -11.96 0.66 5.79
N LYS A 183 -10.69 0.96 6.07
CA LYS A 183 -9.96 2.02 5.35
C LYS A 183 -8.48 1.88 5.64
N ASP A 184 -8.18 1.61 6.91
CA ASP A 184 -6.84 1.37 7.41
C ASP A 184 -6.17 0.16 6.77
N GLU A 185 -6.91 -0.90 6.43
CA GLU A 185 -6.31 -2.03 5.72
C GLU A 185 -5.91 -1.71 4.29
N LEU A 186 -6.76 -0.96 3.57
CA LEU A 186 -6.43 -0.53 2.23
C LEU A 186 -5.22 0.42 2.25
N ARG A 187 -5.23 1.37 3.19
CA ARG A 187 -4.11 2.28 3.45
C ARG A 187 -2.83 1.52 3.79
N PHE A 188 -2.91 0.52 4.67
CA PHE A 188 -1.78 -0.33 5.05
C PHE A 188 -1.24 -1.10 3.85
N LYS A 189 -2.09 -1.71 3.02
CA LYS A 189 -1.66 -2.41 1.80
C LYS A 189 -0.90 -1.48 0.85
N ILE A 190 -1.45 -0.31 0.57
CA ILE A 190 -0.84 0.69 -0.34
C ILE A 190 0.51 1.14 0.20
N PHE A 191 0.56 1.53 1.47
CA PHE A 191 1.80 1.91 2.13
C PHE A 191 2.85 0.80 2.07
N SER A 192 2.45 -0.44 2.38
CA SER A 192 3.36 -1.59 2.39
C SER A 192 3.99 -1.83 1.02
N TYR A 193 3.21 -1.70 -0.06
CA TYR A 193 3.75 -1.83 -1.41
C TYR A 193 4.73 -0.71 -1.76
N ALA A 194 4.42 0.52 -1.40
CA ALA A 194 5.29 1.66 -1.66
C ALA A 194 6.57 1.61 -0.82
N ASP A 195 6.48 1.23 0.46
CA ASP A 195 7.63 1.05 1.34
C ASP A 195 8.55 -0.06 0.82
N MET A 196 7.97 -1.18 0.33
CA MET A 196 8.73 -2.25 -0.30
C MET A 196 9.48 -1.77 -1.55
N GLU A 197 8.83 -1.02 -2.44
CA GLU A 197 9.46 -0.45 -3.65
C GLU A 197 10.63 0.49 -3.31
N LEU A 198 10.44 1.35 -2.30
CA LEU A 198 11.50 2.24 -1.80
C LEU A 198 12.69 1.44 -1.26
N ARG A 199 12.42 0.44 -0.40
CA ARG A 199 13.46 -0.44 0.17
C ARG A 199 14.20 -1.22 -0.90
N GLU A 200 13.51 -1.77 -1.89
CA GLU A 200 14.14 -2.46 -3.01
C GLU A 200 15.10 -1.56 -3.78
N THR A 201 14.74 -0.29 -3.97
CA THR A 201 15.60 0.69 -4.63
C THR A 201 16.85 0.98 -3.80
N LYS A 202 16.70 1.18 -2.48
CA LYS A 202 17.83 1.36 -1.56
C LYS A 202 18.77 0.16 -1.59
N ASN A 203 18.21 -1.04 -1.48
CA ASN A 203 18.97 -2.29 -1.50
C ASN A 203 19.74 -2.48 -2.82
N LYS A 204 19.13 -2.14 -3.97
CA LYS A 204 19.81 -2.21 -5.28
C LYS A 204 21.00 -1.26 -5.37
N VAL A 205 20.87 -0.04 -4.86
CA VAL A 205 21.99 0.92 -4.82
C VAL A 205 23.15 0.34 -4.01
N GLU A 206 22.86 -0.18 -2.81
CA GLU A 206 23.86 -0.79 -1.92
C GLU A 206 24.51 -2.02 -2.57
N GLU A 207 23.71 -2.94 -3.12
CA GLU A 207 24.20 -4.15 -3.78
C GLU A 207 25.13 -3.82 -4.94
N TYR A 208 24.74 -2.88 -5.80
CA TYR A 208 25.55 -2.46 -6.94
C TYR A 208 26.84 -1.77 -6.47
N ARG A 209 26.77 -0.93 -5.43
CA ARG A 209 27.94 -0.27 -4.85
C ARG A 209 28.95 -1.31 -4.36
N ILE A 210 28.49 -2.27 -3.55
CA ILE A 210 29.33 -3.35 -3.01
C ILE A 210 29.95 -4.18 -4.14
N TYR A 211 29.19 -4.47 -5.20
CA TYR A 211 29.71 -5.20 -6.35
C TYR A 211 30.83 -4.44 -7.06
N LEU A 212 30.62 -3.15 -7.37
CA LEU A 212 31.63 -2.34 -8.05
C LEU A 212 32.87 -2.10 -7.18
N GLU A 213 32.72 -1.95 -5.86
CA GLU A 213 33.83 -1.88 -4.91
C GLU A 213 34.74 -3.11 -5.01
N LYS A 214 34.13 -4.31 -5.03
CA LYS A 214 34.87 -5.57 -5.21
C LYS A 214 35.57 -5.64 -6.57
N LEU A 215 34.96 -5.12 -7.63
CA LEU A 215 35.61 -5.07 -8.95
C LEU A 215 36.80 -4.12 -8.98
N LEU A 216 36.68 -2.92 -8.40
CA LEU A 216 37.79 -1.96 -8.31
C LEU A 216 38.99 -2.56 -7.58
N ARG A 217 38.75 -3.25 -6.46
CA ARG A 217 39.78 -4.03 -5.75
C ARG A 217 40.48 -5.05 -6.64
N LYS A 218 39.72 -5.83 -7.41
CA LYS A 218 40.27 -6.83 -8.34
C LYS A 218 41.12 -6.19 -9.45
N MET A 219 40.75 -5.00 -9.90
CA MET A 219 41.46 -4.26 -10.95
C MET A 219 42.69 -3.50 -10.43
N GLY A 220 42.86 -3.36 -9.11
CA GLY A 220 43.92 -2.56 -8.51
C GLY A 220 43.68 -1.05 -8.60
N GLU A 221 42.41 -0.64 -8.68
CA GLU A 221 41.95 0.75 -8.90
C GLU A 221 41.36 1.43 -7.65
N GLU A 222 41.57 0.82 -6.48
CA GLU A 222 41.10 1.29 -5.17
C GLU A 222 41.87 2.51 -4.64
#